data_AF-A0A534J9U7-F1
#
_entry.id   AF-A0A534J9U7-F1
#
_cell.length_a   1.000
_cell.length_b   1.000
_cell.length_c   1.000
_cell.angle_alpha   90.00
_cell.angle_beta   90.00
_cell.angle_gamma   90.00
#
_symmetry.space_group_name_H-M   'P 1'
#
loop_
_entity.id
_entity.type
_entity.pdbx_description
1 polymer ?
#
loop_
_entity_poly.entity_id
_entity_poly.type
_entity_poly.pdbx_seq_one_letter_code
_entity_poly.pdbx_strand_id
1 'polypeptide(L)'
;MPIDIFGTWMTFVTILLLTFALFLVITGAFTAYFGSGKSRKIGGGLLGGGVVIGLFWVLAVGPLNMFGAFPLWDVVLQTILILVAALIGAAAAIGLFLLAIMKS
;
A
#
# COMPACT_ATOMS: atom_id res chain seq x y z
N MET A 1 12.03 -5.61 18.85
CA MET A 1 12.67 -6.58 17.93
C MET A 1 12.35 -6.10 16.51
N PRO A 2 13.30 -6.08 15.56
CA PRO A 2 12.96 -5.82 14.16
C PRO A 2 11.91 -6.83 13.71
N ILE A 3 10.80 -6.40 13.12
CA ILE A 3 9.83 -7.36 12.59
C ILE A 3 10.50 -8.06 11.43
N ASP A 4 10.53 -9.39 11.51
CA ASP A 4 10.89 -10.21 10.37
C ASP A 4 9.76 -10.15 9.34
N ILE A 5 9.97 -9.26 8.37
CA ILE A 5 9.07 -8.96 7.26
C ILE A 5 8.77 -10.23 6.44
N PHE A 6 9.71 -11.18 6.43
CA PHE A 6 9.63 -12.46 5.74
C PHE A 6 9.40 -13.63 6.71
N GLY A 7 9.37 -13.38 8.01
CA GLY A 7 9.38 -14.41 9.05
C GLY A 7 8.08 -15.21 9.14
N THR A 8 6.96 -14.66 8.64
CA THR A 8 5.68 -15.38 8.54
C THR A 8 4.93 -15.02 7.26
N TRP A 9 4.19 -16.00 6.72
CA TRP A 9 3.29 -15.78 5.58
C TRP A 9 2.26 -14.67 5.86
N MET A 10 1.87 -14.51 7.13
CA MET A 10 0.89 -13.52 7.58
C MET A 10 1.42 -12.08 7.50
N THR A 11 2.71 -11.88 7.78
CA THR A 11 3.36 -10.59 7.59
C THR A 11 3.33 -10.18 6.12
N PHE A 12 3.71 -11.09 5.22
CA PHE A 12 3.66 -10.85 3.78
C PHE A 12 2.24 -10.51 3.28
N VAL A 13 1.24 -11.32 3.65
CA VAL A 13 -0.15 -11.08 3.21
C VAL A 13 -0.68 -9.77 3.77
N THR A 14 -0.33 -9.41 5.00
CA THR A 14 -0.72 -8.12 5.58
C THR A 14 -0.11 -6.95 4.83
N ILE A 15 1.19 -7.01 4.51
CA ILE A 15 1.86 -5.98 3.73
C ILE A 15 1.22 -5.86 2.36
N LEU A 16 0.98 -6.99 1.68
CA LEU A 16 0.40 -7.04 0.34
C LEU A 16 -1.02 -6.44 0.33
N LEU A 17 -1.90 -6.90 1.22
CA LEU A 17 -3.29 -6.48 1.23
C LEU A 17 -3.46 -5.02 1.68
N LEU A 18 -2.71 -4.57 2.69
CA LEU A 18 -2.80 -3.19 3.16
C LEU A 18 -2.16 -2.21 2.17
N THR A 19 -1.06 -2.59 1.52
CA THR A 19 -0.48 -1.79 0.43
C THR A 19 -1.44 -1.72 -0.75
N PHE A 20 -2.00 -2.85 -1.18
CA PHE A 20 -2.99 -2.89 -2.25
C PHE A 20 -4.22 -2.04 -1.93
N ALA A 21 -4.80 -2.19 -0.74
CA ALA A 21 -5.93 -1.40 -0.28
C ALA A 21 -5.60 0.11 -0.26
N LEU A 22 -4.44 0.50 0.27
CA LEU A 22 -3.99 1.90 0.29
C LEU A 22 -3.92 2.48 -1.13
N PHE A 23 -3.27 1.78 -2.06
CA PHE A 23 -3.15 2.26 -3.43
C PHE A 23 -4.50 2.25 -4.17
N LEU A 24 -5.39 1.29 -3.91
CA LEU A 24 -6.75 1.32 -4.44
C LEU A 24 -7.55 2.53 -3.95
N VAL A 25 -7.44 2.87 -2.66
CA VAL A 25 -8.11 4.05 -2.10
C VAL A 25 -7.56 5.32 -2.73
N ILE A 26 -6.24 5.49 -2.78
CA ILE A 26 -5.61 6.70 -3.32
C ILE A 26 -5.93 6.83 -4.82
N THR A 27 -5.62 5.80 -5.61
CA THR A 27 -5.84 5.85 -7.07
C THR A 27 -7.33 5.89 -7.42
N GLY A 28 -8.17 5.20 -6.66
CA GLY A 28 -9.62 5.26 -6.78
C GLY A 28 -10.18 6.64 -6.47
N ALA A 29 -9.72 7.31 -5.40
CA ALA A 29 -10.11 8.67 -5.06
C ALA A 29 -9.76 9.64 -6.19
N PHE A 30 -8.53 9.59 -6.69
CA PHE A 30 -8.10 10.43 -7.81
C PHE A 30 -8.89 10.13 -9.08
N THR A 31 -9.15 8.87 -9.39
CA THR A 31 -9.93 8.47 -10.58
C THR A 31 -11.40 8.87 -10.47
N ALA A 32 -12.00 8.78 -9.28
CA ALA A 32 -13.37 9.21 -9.05
C ALA A 32 -13.50 10.73 -9.15
N TYR A 33 -12.54 11.47 -8.60
CA TYR A 33 -12.54 12.92 -8.60
C TYR A 33 -12.25 13.50 -9.99
N PHE A 34 -11.14 13.10 -10.61
CA PHE A 34 -10.68 13.65 -11.90
C PHE A 34 -11.27 12.94 -13.13
N GLY A 35 -11.82 11.73 -12.97
CA GLY A 35 -12.43 11.01 -14.09
C GLY A 35 -13.76 11.62 -14.55
N SER A 36 -14.11 11.36 -15.81
CA SER A 36 -15.40 11.69 -16.41
C SER A 36 -16.11 10.43 -16.94
N GLY A 37 -17.45 10.46 -16.99
CA GLY A 37 -18.28 9.39 -17.52
C GLY A 37 -18.00 8.01 -16.90
N LYS A 38 -17.49 7.07 -17.71
CA LYS A 38 -17.17 5.69 -17.30
C LYS A 38 -15.99 5.63 -16.33
N SER A 39 -14.96 6.47 -16.54
CA SER A 39 -13.75 6.47 -15.70
C SER A 39 -14.07 6.81 -14.24
N ARG A 40 -14.94 7.81 -14.00
CA ARG A 40 -15.41 8.19 -12.65
C ARG A 40 -16.04 7.03 -11.89
N LYS A 41 -16.88 6.24 -12.57
CA LYS A 41 -17.55 5.07 -11.97
C LYS A 41 -16.55 3.99 -11.58
N ILE A 42 -15.54 3.74 -12.42
CA ILE A 42 -14.45 2.81 -12.11
C ILE A 42 -13.66 3.31 -10.90
N GLY A 43 -13.33 4.60 -10.85
CA GLY A 43 -12.65 5.20 -9.70
C GLY A 43 -13.42 5.01 -8.39
N GLY A 44 -14.74 5.22 -8.42
CA GLY A 44 -15.61 4.92 -7.28
C GLY A 44 -15.55 3.45 -6.85
N GLY A 45 -15.51 2.52 -7.81
CA GLY A 45 -15.33 1.09 -7.55
C GLY A 45 -13.97 0.74 -6.93
N LEU A 46 -12.89 1.34 -7.43
CA LEU A 46 -11.54 1.15 -6.88
C LEU A 46 -11.46 1.69 -5.44
N LEU A 47 -12.00 2.89 -5.20
CA LEU A 47 -12.05 3.50 -3.88
C LEU A 47 -12.84 2.64 -2.90
N GLY A 48 -14.07 2.25 -3.27
CA GLY A 48 -14.92 1.40 -2.44
C GLY A 48 -14.28 0.04 -2.15
N GLY A 49 -13.72 -0.60 -3.17
CA GLY A 49 -13.01 -1.87 -3.04
C GLY A 49 -11.80 -1.79 -2.11
N GLY A 50 -10.99 -0.74 -2.24
CA GLY A 50 -9.84 -0.50 -1.37
C GLY A 50 -10.25 -0.34 0.10
N VAL A 51 -11.31 0.45 0.37
CA VAL A 51 -11.84 0.62 1.73
C VAL A 51 -12.35 -0.71 2.29
N VAL A 52 -13.14 -1.46 1.52
CA VAL A 52 -13.71 -2.74 1.96
C VAL A 52 -12.60 -3.75 2.29
N ILE A 53 -11.61 -3.90 1.41
CA ILE A 53 -10.49 -4.83 1.62
C ILE A 53 -9.66 -4.41 2.83
N GLY A 54 -9.31 -3.12 2.95
CA GLY A 54 -8.52 -2.61 4.07
C GLY A 54 -9.20 -2.79 5.42
N LEU A 55 -10.49 -2.41 5.52
CA LEU A 55 -11.26 -2.57 6.75
C LEU A 55 -11.44 -4.05 7.10
N PHE A 56 -11.80 -4.88 6.13
CA PHE A 56 -11.97 -6.32 6.36
C PHE A 56 -10.68 -6.93 6.93
N TRP A 57 -9.52 -6.63 6.33
CA TRP A 57 -8.25 -7.19 6.78
C TRP A 57 -7.83 -6.69 8.16
N VAL A 58 -7.94 -5.39 8.42
CA VAL A 58 -7.63 -4.79 9.74
C VAL A 58 -8.52 -5.38 10.83
N LEU A 59 -9.81 -5.55 10.55
CA LEU A 59 -10.75 -6.16 11.51
C LEU A 59 -10.39 -7.62 11.78
N ALA A 60 -10.12 -8.41 10.73
CA ALA A 60 -9.83 -9.83 10.84
C ALA A 60 -8.52 -10.10 11.62
N VAL A 61 -7.45 -9.39 11.31
CA VAL A 61 -6.12 -9.60 11.91
C VAL A 61 -5.93 -8.86 13.24
N GLY A 62 -6.60 -7.72 13.42
CA GLY A 62 -6.52 -6.92 14.64
C GLY A 62 -7.60 -7.30 15.66
N PRO A 63 -8.70 -6.52 15.80
CA PRO A 63 -9.68 -6.69 16.87
C PRO A 63 -10.32 -8.08 16.96
N LEU A 64 -10.60 -8.72 15.82
CA LEU A 64 -11.25 -10.04 15.81
C LEU A 64 -10.26 -11.19 16.06
N ASN A 65 -8.96 -10.91 16.00
CA ASN A 65 -7.90 -11.87 16.30
C ASN A 65 -8.10 -13.24 15.59
N MET A 66 -8.63 -13.23 14.36
CA MET A 66 -9.09 -14.45 13.66
C MET A 66 -7.95 -15.42 13.37
N PHE A 67 -6.70 -14.93 13.40
CA PHE A 67 -5.51 -15.69 13.06
C PHE A 67 -4.47 -15.73 14.19
N GLY A 68 -4.85 -15.33 15.41
CA GLY A 68 -3.94 -15.24 16.56
C GLY A 68 -3.21 -13.90 16.64
N ALA A 69 -2.54 -13.69 17.78
CA ALA A 69 -1.98 -12.39 18.14
C ALA A 69 -0.95 -11.94 17.10
N PHE A 70 -1.26 -10.85 16.39
CA PHE A 70 -0.44 -10.30 15.33
C PHE A 70 -0.12 -8.82 15.62
N PRO A 71 1.15 -8.39 15.53
CA PRO A 71 1.56 -7.01 15.81
C PRO A 71 1.21 -6.09 14.64
N LEU A 72 -0.09 -5.91 14.39
CA LEU A 72 -0.62 -5.20 13.22
C LEU A 72 -0.06 -3.78 13.10
N TRP A 73 -0.02 -3.05 14.22
CA TRP A 73 0.43 -1.66 14.24
C TRP A 73 1.89 -1.51 13.82
N ASP A 74 2.76 -2.38 14.36
CA ASP A 74 4.19 -2.36 14.04
C ASP A 74 4.43 -2.69 12.57
N VAL A 75 3.70 -3.68 12.02
CA VAL A 75 3.77 -4.07 10.61
C VAL A 75 3.31 -2.93 9.71
N VAL A 76 2.22 -2.25 10.05
CA VAL A 76 1.72 -1.10 9.28
C VAL A 76 2.75 0.03 9.24
N LEU A 77 3.29 0.43 10.39
CA LEU A 77 4.29 1.50 10.47
C LEU A 77 5.55 1.16 9.67
N GLN A 78 6.06 -0.06 9.84
CA GLN A 78 7.25 -0.51 9.11
C GLN A 78 6.99 -0.57 7.60
N THR A 79 5.79 -0.99 7.17
CA THR A 79 5.39 -0.99 5.75
C THR A 79 5.42 0.41 5.17
N ILE A 80 4.86 1.40 5.87
CA ILE A 80 4.86 2.80 5.41
C ILE A 80 6.29 3.33 5.26
N LEU A 81 7.16 3.07 6.25
CA LEU A 81 8.56 3.49 6.19
C LEU A 81 9.30 2.85 5.02
N ILE A 82 9.07 1.55 4.76
CA ILE A 82 9.67 0.83 3.62
C ILE A 82 9.17 1.40 2.30
N LEU A 83 7.88 1.68 2.17
CA LEU A 83 7.32 2.28 0.95
C LEU A 83 7.94 3.66 0.67
N VAL A 84 8.06 4.51 1.69
CA VAL A 84 8.71 5.83 1.55
C VAL A 84 10.18 5.68 1.17
N ALA A 85 10.92 4.80 1.84
CA ALA A 85 12.32 4.54 1.53
C ALA A 85 12.50 4.02 0.09
N ALA A 86 11.63 3.11 -0.35
CA ALA A 86 11.63 2.57 -1.71
C ALA A 86 11.36 3.66 -2.75
N LEU A 87 10.39 4.55 -2.50
CA LEU A 87 10.09 5.67 -3.38
C LEU A 87 11.27 6.64 -3.52
N ILE A 88 11.89 7.01 -2.39
CA ILE A 88 13.07 7.90 -2.39
C ILE A 88 14.24 7.25 -3.13
N GLY A 89 14.53 5.98 -2.83
CA GLY A 89 15.62 5.24 -3.48
C GLY A 89 15.41 5.11 -4.99
N ALA A 90 14.20 4.75 -5.43
CA ALA A 90 13.85 4.67 -6.84
C ALA A 90 13.97 6.03 -7.54
N ALA A 91 13.45 7.11 -6.93
CA ALA A 91 13.53 8.45 -7.49
C ALA A 91 14.99 8.94 -7.61
N ALA A 92 15.82 8.69 -6.60
CA ALA A 92 17.24 9.05 -6.62
C ALA A 92 18.00 8.27 -7.71
N ALA A 93 17.76 6.96 -7.83
CA ALA A 93 18.38 6.14 -8.87
C ALA A 93 17.99 6.60 -10.28
N ILE A 94 16.70 6.88 -10.51
CA ILE A 94 16.22 7.43 -11.78
C ILE A 94 16.84 8.81 -12.04
N GLY A 95 16.87 9.70 -11.05
CA GLY A 95 17.45 11.05 -11.20
C GLY A 95 18.94 11.03 -11.54
N LEU A 96 19.72 10.16 -10.88
CA LEU A 96 21.15 9.98 -11.18
C LEU A 96 21.36 9.39 -12.59
N PHE A 97 20.55 8.40 -12.97
CA PHE A 97 20.59 7.82 -14.31
C PHE A 97 20.30 8.89 -15.38
N LEU A 98 19.24 9.67 -15.20
CA LEU A 98 18.87 10.75 -16.10
C LEU A 98 19.97 11.82 -16.19
N LEU A 99 20.55 12.23 -15.05
CA LEU A 99 21.66 13.19 -15.03
C LEU A 99 22.87 12.70 -15.84
N ALA A 100 23.17 11.39 -15.77
CA ALA A 100 24.30 10.81 -16.49
C ALA A 100 24.10 10.81 -18.02
N ILE A 101 22.86 10.67 -18.51
CA ILE A 101 22.56 10.58 -19.96
C ILE A 101 22.10 11.90 -20.58
N MET A 102 21.49 12.82 -19.82
CA MET A 102 20.97 14.10 -20.35
C MET A 102 22.06 15.17 -20.54
N LYS A 103 23.28 14.91 -20.08
CA LYS A 103 24.44 15.80 -20.27
C LYS A 103 25.35 15.35 -21.43
N SER A 104 24.93 14.38 -22.25
CA SER A 104 25.61 14.04 -23.51
C SER A 104 25.08 14.87 -24.67
#